data_AF-A0A8T3KM49-F1
#
_entry.id   AF-A0A8T3KM49-F1
#
_cell.length_a   1.000
_cell.length_b   1.000
_cell.length_c   1.000
_cell.angle_alpha   90.00
_cell.angle_beta   90.00
_cell.angle_gamma   90.00
#
_symmetry.space_group_name_H-M   'P 1'
#
loop_
_entity.id
_entity.type
_entity.pdbx_description
1 polymer ?
#
loop_
_entity_poly.entity_id
_entity_poly.type
_entity_poly.pdbx_seq_one_letter_code
_entity_poly.pdbx_strand_id
1 'polypeptide(L)'
;MAKYREKNKDKIERHRKEFYKRNPGKMQTYRETHRQKFGSKEGYKAYLKSLYYKRADFHRQRKREEYAKDKEKVLLRNSLYSKSERGRDVRKVLSEKRRNMEAGLKNYFTADDWATCKNSFINKRGQNVCAYCGIASELLTMDHVIPVISGGGLIRSNIVPACKSCNCSKRENDFSEWYPKQEFYSQEREQKIINYLNKNMNIWEAEL
;
A
#
# COMPACT_ATOMS: atom_id res chain seq x y z
N MET A 1 -19.63 -6.00 -6.37
CA MET A 1 -20.92 -5.32 -6.63
C MET A 1 -21.06 -4.85 -8.09
N ALA A 2 -20.15 -4.02 -8.62
CA ALA A 2 -20.24 -3.50 -10.00
C ALA A 2 -20.26 -4.61 -11.08
N LYS A 3 -19.28 -5.53 -11.06
CA LYS A 3 -19.22 -6.68 -11.99
C LYS A 3 -20.44 -7.62 -11.96
N TYR A 4 -21.17 -7.68 -10.84
CA TYR A 4 -22.40 -8.49 -10.72
C TYR A 4 -23.62 -7.80 -11.33
N ARG A 5 -23.75 -6.48 -11.10
CA ARG A 5 -24.86 -5.68 -11.64
C ARG A 5 -24.82 -5.63 -13.16
N GLU A 6 -23.63 -5.58 -13.74
CA GLU A 6 -23.42 -5.54 -15.19
C GLU A 6 -23.80 -6.87 -15.85
N LYS A 7 -23.33 -8.01 -15.30
CA LYS A 7 -23.68 -9.35 -15.78
C LYS A 7 -25.16 -9.74 -15.59
N ASN A 8 -25.90 -9.07 -14.71
CA ASN A 8 -27.29 -9.43 -14.37
C ASN A 8 -28.30 -8.31 -14.69
N LYS A 9 -27.92 -7.34 -15.53
CA LYS A 9 -28.68 -6.12 -15.80
C LYS A 9 -30.13 -6.40 -16.20
N ASP A 10 -30.35 -7.34 -17.11
CA ASP A 10 -31.69 -7.66 -17.63
C ASP A 10 -32.58 -8.36 -16.60
N LYS A 11 -32.01 -9.26 -15.79
CA LYS A 11 -32.71 -9.94 -14.71
C LYS A 11 -33.13 -8.95 -13.62
N ILE A 12 -32.24 -8.01 -13.27
CA ILE A 12 -32.50 -6.94 -12.32
C ILE A 12 -33.63 -6.03 -12.84
N GLU A 13 -33.57 -5.65 -14.12
CA GLU A 13 -34.57 -4.77 -14.72
C GLU A 13 -35.94 -5.46 -14.81
N ARG A 14 -36.00 -6.75 -15.17
CA ARG A 14 -37.25 -7.53 -15.19
C ARG A 14 -37.90 -7.60 -13.81
N HIS A 15 -37.13 -7.96 -12.79
CA HIS A 15 -37.61 -8.04 -11.42
C HIS A 15 -38.07 -6.67 -10.88
N ARG A 16 -37.35 -5.60 -11.24
CA ARG A 16 -37.71 -4.22 -10.89
C ARG A 16 -39.04 -3.80 -11.52
N LYS A 17 -39.25 -4.11 -12.81
CA LYS A 17 -40.50 -3.84 -13.52
C LYS A 17 -41.69 -4.57 -12.90
N GLU A 18 -41.54 -5.87 -12.62
CA GLU A 18 -42.58 -6.67 -11.94
C GLU A 18 -42.91 -6.11 -10.54
N PHE A 19 -41.90 -5.73 -9.77
CA PHE A 19 -42.10 -5.16 -8.44
C PHE A 19 -42.94 -3.88 -8.47
N TYR A 20 -42.65 -2.94 -9.37
CA TYR A 20 -43.42 -1.70 -9.48
C TYR A 20 -44.81 -1.93 -10.09
N LYS A 21 -44.97 -2.90 -11.01
CA LYS A 21 -46.29 -3.31 -11.52
C LYS A 21 -47.18 -3.87 -10.40
N ARG A 22 -46.61 -4.70 -9.52
CA ARG A 22 -47.32 -5.28 -8.36
C ARG A 22 -47.53 -4.31 -7.20
N ASN A 23 -46.79 -3.19 -7.16
CA ASN A 23 -46.85 -2.21 -6.08
C ASN A 23 -47.03 -0.80 -6.66
N PRO A 24 -48.17 -0.51 -7.31
CA PRO A 24 -48.44 0.82 -7.84
C PRO A 24 -48.41 1.85 -6.69
N GLY A 25 -47.88 3.04 -6.95
CA GLY A 25 -47.78 4.11 -5.94
C GLY A 25 -46.69 3.93 -4.88
N LYS A 26 -46.02 2.76 -4.77
CA LYS A 26 -44.98 2.52 -3.74
C LYS A 26 -43.81 3.49 -3.78
N MET A 27 -43.45 3.99 -4.96
CA MET A 27 -42.43 5.03 -5.09
C MET A 27 -42.92 6.38 -4.60
N GLN A 28 -44.20 6.69 -4.79
CA GLN A 28 -44.81 7.92 -4.31
C GLN A 28 -44.93 7.90 -2.78
N THR A 29 -45.46 6.82 -2.21
CA THR A 29 -45.52 6.64 -0.74
C THR A 29 -44.12 6.64 -0.12
N TYR A 30 -43.12 6.02 -0.76
CA TYR A 30 -41.72 6.11 -0.34
C TYR A 30 -41.19 7.56 -0.35
N ARG A 31 -41.48 8.33 -1.40
CA ARG A 31 -41.05 9.74 -1.51
C ARG A 31 -41.74 10.63 -0.48
N GLU A 32 -43.03 10.45 -0.26
CA GLU A 32 -43.83 11.20 0.73
C GLU A 32 -43.34 10.90 2.15
N THR A 33 -43.20 9.62 2.50
CA THR A 33 -42.65 9.21 3.79
C THR A 33 -41.21 9.69 4.00
N HIS A 34 -40.35 9.65 2.99
CA HIS A 34 -39.00 10.22 3.07
C HIS A 34 -39.01 11.75 3.22
N ARG A 35 -39.89 12.46 2.50
CA ARG A 35 -40.05 13.91 2.63
C ARG A 35 -40.57 14.28 4.02
N GLN A 36 -41.58 13.58 4.53
CA GLN A 36 -42.12 13.80 5.87
C GLN A 36 -41.09 13.52 6.96
N LYS A 37 -40.33 12.43 6.83
CA LYS A 37 -39.39 11.98 7.86
C LYS A 37 -38.08 12.74 7.88
N PHE A 38 -37.59 13.15 6.71
CA PHE A 38 -36.25 13.73 6.59
C PHE A 38 -36.25 15.18 6.08
N GLY A 39 -37.40 15.70 5.62
CA GLY A 39 -37.59 17.07 5.12
C GLY A 39 -36.92 17.33 3.77
N SER A 40 -35.62 17.04 3.69
CA SER A 40 -34.76 17.27 2.54
C SER A 40 -33.82 16.09 2.28
N LYS A 41 -33.13 16.16 1.13
CA LYS A 41 -32.08 15.19 0.78
C LYS A 41 -30.91 15.26 1.76
N GLU A 42 -30.63 16.45 2.28
CA GLU A 42 -29.60 16.74 3.28
C GLU A 42 -29.95 16.10 4.63
N GLY A 43 -31.21 16.18 5.05
CA GLY A 43 -31.70 15.50 6.26
C GLY A 43 -31.58 13.99 6.17
N TYR A 44 -31.87 13.40 5.01
CA TYR A 44 -31.69 11.95 4.80
C TYR A 44 -30.21 11.55 4.81
N LYS A 45 -29.32 12.34 4.18
CA LYS A 45 -27.87 12.12 4.26
C LYS A 45 -27.36 12.21 5.71
N ALA A 46 -27.83 13.17 6.50
CA ALA A 46 -27.48 13.30 7.90
C ALA A 46 -27.94 12.08 8.72
N TYR A 47 -29.15 11.58 8.48
CA TYR A 47 -29.63 10.35 9.09
C TYR A 47 -28.73 9.14 8.75
N LEU A 48 -28.42 8.92 7.47
CA LEU A 48 -27.51 7.84 7.05
C LEU A 48 -26.11 7.97 7.69
N LYS A 49 -25.58 9.19 7.75
CA LYS A 49 -24.32 9.50 8.41
C LYS A 49 -24.37 9.17 9.91
N SER A 50 -25.47 9.47 10.59
CA SER A 50 -25.67 9.14 12.01
C SER A 50 -25.76 7.63 12.25
N LEU A 51 -26.44 6.87 11.37
CA LEU A 51 -26.45 5.40 11.43
C LEU A 51 -25.06 4.82 11.25
N TYR A 52 -24.28 5.35 10.30
CA TYR A 52 -22.90 4.95 10.10
C TYR A 52 -22.06 5.21 11.35
N TYR A 53 -22.16 6.40 11.96
CA TYR A 53 -21.41 6.71 13.19
C TYR A 53 -21.83 5.85 14.36
N LYS A 54 -23.14 5.67 14.62
CA LYS A 54 -23.64 4.74 15.66
C LYS A 54 -23.08 3.32 15.46
N ARG A 55 -23.06 2.84 14.21
CA ARG A 55 -22.49 1.52 13.88
C ARG A 55 -20.96 1.51 14.03
N ALA A 56 -20.29 2.59 13.68
CA ALA A 56 -18.85 2.73 13.84
C ALA A 56 -18.45 2.78 15.33
N ASP A 57 -19.21 3.50 16.16
CA ASP A 57 -19.05 3.54 17.63
C ASP A 57 -19.29 2.18 18.24
N PHE A 58 -20.37 1.50 17.84
CA PHE A 58 -20.61 0.11 18.24
C PHE A 58 -19.43 -0.80 17.88
N HIS A 59 -18.91 -0.72 16.64
CA HIS A 59 -17.75 -1.49 16.22
C HIS A 59 -16.46 -1.11 16.98
N ARG A 60 -16.26 0.17 17.30
CA ARG A 60 -15.14 0.66 18.11
C ARG A 60 -15.23 0.14 19.54
N GLN A 61 -16.40 0.26 20.18
CA GLN A 61 -16.65 -0.21 21.52
C GLN A 61 -16.44 -1.72 21.62
N ARG A 62 -17.05 -2.49 20.71
CA ARG A 62 -16.86 -3.95 20.66
C ARG A 62 -15.40 -4.35 20.50
N LYS A 63 -14.63 -3.65 19.64
CA LYS A 63 -13.18 -3.88 19.51
C LYS A 63 -12.40 -3.55 20.78
N ARG A 64 -12.78 -2.49 21.52
CA ARG A 64 -12.16 -2.14 22.81
C ARG A 64 -12.43 -3.20 23.86
N GLU A 65 -13.67 -3.69 23.95
CA GLU A 65 -14.06 -4.76 24.87
C GLU A 65 -13.36 -6.08 24.53
N GLU A 66 -13.28 -6.44 23.25
CA GLU A 66 -12.53 -7.61 22.76
C GLU A 66 -11.02 -7.48 23.08
N TYR A 67 -10.44 -6.31 22.86
CA TYR A 67 -9.05 -6.02 23.24
C TYR A 67 -8.83 -6.10 24.75
N ALA A 68 -9.78 -5.62 25.57
CA ALA A 68 -9.68 -5.62 27.02
C ALA A 68 -9.73 -7.04 27.60
N LYS A 69 -10.56 -7.92 27.04
CA LYS A 69 -10.69 -9.33 27.47
C LYS A 69 -9.38 -10.11 27.30
N ASP A 70 -8.70 -9.92 26.17
CA ASP A 70 -7.51 -10.71 25.78
C ASP A 70 -6.28 -9.81 25.54
N LYS A 71 -6.12 -8.75 26.35
CA LYS A 71 -5.09 -7.72 26.15
C LYS A 71 -3.70 -8.33 26.01
N GLU A 72 -3.34 -9.26 26.89
CA GLU A 72 -2.04 -9.92 26.88
C GLU A 72 -1.79 -10.68 25.57
N LYS A 73 -2.77 -11.47 25.13
CA LYS A 73 -2.70 -12.23 23.86
C LYS A 73 -2.57 -11.31 22.65
N VAL A 74 -3.30 -10.19 22.64
CA VAL A 74 -3.18 -9.20 21.55
C VAL A 74 -1.80 -8.55 21.55
N LEU A 75 -1.28 -8.15 22.72
CA LEU A 75 0.05 -7.58 22.86
C LEU A 75 1.14 -8.56 22.43
N LEU A 76 1.03 -9.82 22.85
CA LEU A 76 1.95 -10.89 22.44
C LEU A 76 1.92 -11.09 20.93
N ARG A 77 0.73 -11.23 20.32
CA ARG A 77 0.58 -11.35 18.86
C ARG A 77 1.22 -10.16 18.12
N ASN A 78 0.97 -8.95 18.58
CA ASN A 78 1.53 -7.74 17.97
C ASN A 78 3.06 -7.69 18.12
N SER A 79 3.59 -8.09 19.28
CA SER A 79 5.02 -8.21 19.54
C SER A 79 5.67 -9.23 18.60
N LEU A 80 5.11 -10.43 18.50
CA LEU A 80 5.57 -11.49 17.58
C LEU A 80 5.53 -11.02 16.13
N TYR A 81 4.43 -10.40 15.70
CA TYR A 81 4.31 -9.84 14.36
C TYR A 81 5.37 -8.77 14.10
N SER A 82 5.58 -7.84 15.03
CA SER A 82 6.57 -6.76 14.87
C SER A 82 7.99 -7.28 14.71
N LYS A 83 8.32 -8.42 15.34
CA LYS A 83 9.62 -9.09 15.28
C LYS A 83 9.79 -9.97 14.04
N SER A 84 8.70 -10.43 13.43
CA SER A 84 8.73 -11.18 12.16
C SER A 84 9.42 -10.36 11.04
N GLU A 85 9.95 -11.04 10.03
CA GLU A 85 10.52 -10.39 8.84
C GLU A 85 9.52 -9.41 8.21
N ARG A 86 8.27 -9.86 8.00
CA ARG A 86 7.22 -9.01 7.41
C ARG A 86 6.91 -7.78 8.26
N GLY A 87 6.84 -7.92 9.59
CA GLY A 87 6.60 -6.79 10.48
C GLY A 87 7.77 -5.79 10.51
N ARG A 88 9.02 -6.26 10.39
CA ARG A 88 10.20 -5.41 10.23
C ARG A 88 10.16 -4.64 8.90
N ASP A 89 9.80 -5.32 7.82
CA ASP A 89 9.69 -4.74 6.48
C ASP A 89 8.59 -3.68 6.41
N VAL A 90 7.40 -3.96 6.95
CA VAL A 90 6.30 -2.98 7.05
C VAL A 90 6.75 -1.73 7.80
N ARG A 91 7.39 -1.88 8.98
CA ARG A 91 7.89 -0.73 9.74
C ARG A 91 8.90 0.10 8.96
N LYS A 92 9.79 -0.56 8.23
CA LYS A 92 10.80 0.11 7.39
C LYS A 92 10.13 0.94 6.29
N VAL A 93 9.18 0.36 5.56
CA VAL A 93 8.43 1.08 4.50
C VAL A 93 7.64 2.24 5.09
N LEU A 94 6.99 2.08 6.25
CA LEU A 94 6.27 3.16 6.91
C LEU A 94 7.18 4.32 7.35
N SER A 95 8.39 4.01 7.84
CA SER A 95 9.40 5.01 8.19
C SER A 95 9.79 5.84 6.97
N GLU A 96 10.08 5.18 5.84
CA GLU A 96 10.43 5.88 4.60
C GLU A 96 9.26 6.66 4.00
N LYS A 97 8.04 6.12 4.09
CA LYS A 97 6.83 6.83 3.63
C LYS A 97 6.66 8.16 4.34
N ARG A 98 6.85 8.17 5.68
CA ARG A 98 6.80 9.40 6.47
C ARG A 98 7.84 10.40 5.97
N ARG A 99 9.10 9.98 5.83
CA ARG A 99 10.21 10.83 5.37
C ARG A 99 9.93 11.43 3.97
N ASN A 100 9.40 10.62 3.06
CA ASN A 100 9.09 11.08 1.70
C ASN A 100 7.84 11.98 1.66
N MET A 101 6.86 11.75 2.52
CA MET A 101 5.69 12.61 2.67
C MET A 101 6.09 14.00 3.21
N GLU A 102 6.96 14.06 4.22
CA GLU A 102 7.52 15.30 4.75
C GLU A 102 8.30 16.09 3.67
N ALA A 103 8.95 15.38 2.75
CA ALA A 103 9.66 15.96 1.60
C ALA A 103 8.75 16.25 0.38
N GLY A 104 7.45 15.96 0.44
CA GLY A 104 6.52 16.17 -0.69
C GLY A 104 6.73 15.23 -1.88
N LEU A 105 7.39 14.09 -1.68
CA LEU A 105 7.77 13.15 -2.75
C LEU A 105 6.78 12.00 -2.92
N LYS A 106 6.82 11.39 -4.11
CA LYS A 106 6.09 10.15 -4.44
C LYS A 106 6.44 9.04 -3.45
N ASN A 107 5.44 8.31 -2.95
CA ASN A 107 5.60 7.34 -1.86
C ASN A 107 4.70 6.08 -1.95
N TYR A 108 4.40 5.63 -3.16
CA TYR A 108 3.50 4.49 -3.41
C TYR A 108 4.16 3.10 -3.26
N PHE A 109 5.41 3.00 -2.83
CA PHE A 109 6.06 1.71 -2.50
C PHE A 109 5.42 1.03 -1.27
N THR A 110 5.30 -0.30 -1.30
CA THR A 110 4.65 -1.10 -0.26
C THR A 110 5.61 -2.15 0.33
N ALA A 111 5.20 -2.81 1.42
CA ALA A 111 5.99 -3.91 1.99
C ALA A 111 6.07 -5.12 1.05
N ASP A 112 5.07 -5.31 0.18
CA ASP A 112 5.10 -6.36 -0.84
C ASP A 112 6.08 -5.98 -1.96
N ASP A 113 6.15 -4.70 -2.33
CA ASP A 113 7.18 -4.21 -3.27
C ASP A 113 8.58 -4.41 -2.72
N TRP A 114 8.77 -4.24 -1.42
CA TRP A 114 10.05 -4.51 -0.78
C TRP A 114 10.42 -6.00 -0.86
N ALA A 115 9.47 -6.92 -0.67
CA ALA A 115 9.71 -8.33 -0.86
C ALA A 115 10.08 -8.66 -2.32
N THR A 116 9.35 -8.11 -3.29
CA THR A 116 9.66 -8.25 -4.73
C THR A 116 11.02 -7.66 -5.09
N CYS A 117 11.38 -6.53 -4.49
CA CYS A 117 12.67 -5.88 -4.63
C CYS A 117 13.79 -6.82 -4.15
N LYS A 118 13.73 -7.31 -2.91
CA LYS A 118 14.69 -8.29 -2.37
C LYS A 118 14.83 -9.53 -3.25
N ASN A 119 13.71 -10.10 -3.69
CA ASN A 119 13.70 -11.30 -4.55
C ASN A 119 14.37 -11.08 -5.91
N SER A 120 14.46 -9.84 -6.40
CA SER A 120 15.17 -9.52 -7.64
C SER A 120 16.71 -9.54 -7.45
N PHE A 121 17.17 -9.42 -6.20
CA PHE A 121 18.58 -9.41 -5.81
C PHE A 121 18.89 -10.58 -4.89
N ILE A 122 18.85 -11.79 -5.45
CA ILE A 122 19.28 -13.03 -4.78
C ILE A 122 20.59 -13.55 -5.37
N ASN A 123 21.40 -14.21 -4.55
CA ASN A 123 22.58 -14.95 -5.00
C ASN A 123 22.22 -16.39 -5.43
N LYS A 124 23.23 -17.14 -5.92
CA LYS A 124 23.08 -18.55 -6.33
C LYS A 124 22.61 -19.49 -5.21
N ARG A 125 22.70 -19.06 -3.94
CA ARG A 125 22.24 -19.81 -2.76
C ARG A 125 20.82 -19.41 -2.33
N GLY A 126 20.13 -18.57 -3.10
CA GLY A 126 18.78 -18.11 -2.78
C GLY A 126 18.71 -17.06 -1.66
N GLN A 127 19.83 -16.45 -1.29
CA GLN A 127 19.86 -15.44 -0.22
C GLN A 127 19.74 -14.03 -0.82
N ASN A 128 18.99 -13.16 -0.14
CA ASN A 128 18.92 -11.74 -0.50
C ASN A 128 20.30 -11.08 -0.31
N VAL A 129 20.72 -10.30 -1.31
CA VAL A 129 22.02 -9.62 -1.32
C VAL A 129 21.88 -8.11 -1.49
N CYS A 130 22.93 -7.40 -1.08
CA CYS A 130 23.11 -5.99 -1.43
C CYS A 130 23.23 -5.86 -2.95
N ALA A 131 22.46 -4.97 -3.55
CA ALA A 131 22.50 -4.66 -4.98
C ALA A 131 23.90 -4.18 -5.43
N TYR A 132 24.62 -3.47 -4.56
CA TYR A 132 25.92 -2.89 -4.86
C TYR A 132 27.08 -3.88 -4.69
N CYS A 133 27.31 -4.39 -3.47
CA CYS A 133 28.46 -5.24 -3.19
C CYS A 133 28.18 -6.75 -3.37
N GLY A 134 26.93 -7.16 -3.57
CA GLY A 134 26.56 -8.57 -3.73
C GLY A 134 26.65 -9.42 -2.46
N ILE A 135 27.00 -8.82 -1.31
CA ILE A 135 27.10 -9.53 -0.03
C ILE A 135 25.70 -9.84 0.50
N ALA A 136 25.48 -11.09 0.93
CA ALA A 136 24.24 -11.54 1.54
C ALA A 136 24.01 -10.89 2.91
N SER A 137 22.76 -10.49 3.18
CA SER A 137 22.41 -9.90 4.47
C SER A 137 20.93 -10.09 4.77
N GLU A 138 20.62 -10.43 6.02
CA GLU A 138 19.24 -10.42 6.53
C GLU A 138 18.74 -9.00 6.85
N LEU A 139 19.65 -8.04 7.00
CA LEU A 139 19.37 -6.67 7.43
C LEU A 139 19.61 -5.66 6.30
N LEU A 140 19.06 -5.94 5.13
CA LEU A 140 19.09 -5.01 3.99
C LEU A 140 18.25 -3.76 4.28
N THR A 141 18.77 -2.62 3.88
CA THR A 141 18.13 -1.30 3.92
C THR A 141 17.56 -0.96 2.56
N MET A 142 16.56 -0.07 2.52
CA MET A 142 16.09 0.52 1.27
C MET A 142 16.99 1.68 0.94
N ASP A 143 17.68 1.60 -0.19
CA ASP A 143 18.45 2.71 -0.72
C ASP A 143 17.67 3.42 -1.83
N HIS A 144 17.68 4.75 -1.77
CA HIS A 144 17.14 5.63 -2.81
C HIS A 144 18.25 5.88 -3.82
N VAL A 145 18.15 5.25 -4.99
CA VAL A 145 19.16 5.33 -6.06
C VAL A 145 19.36 6.80 -6.45
N ILE A 146 18.28 7.51 -6.74
CA ILE A 146 18.20 8.97 -6.73
C ILE A 146 17.91 9.39 -5.29
N PRO A 147 18.79 10.16 -4.63
CA PRO A 147 18.61 10.59 -3.24
C PRO A 147 17.31 11.40 -3.02
N VAL A 148 16.76 11.32 -1.80
CA VAL A 148 15.59 12.11 -1.38
C VAL A 148 15.82 13.61 -1.56
N ILE A 149 17.01 14.11 -1.22
CA ILE A 149 17.38 15.53 -1.37
C ILE A 149 17.38 15.97 -2.85
N SER A 150 17.61 15.04 -3.77
CA SER A 150 17.58 15.25 -5.22
C SER A 150 16.21 14.94 -5.84
N GLY A 151 15.15 14.80 -5.03
CA GLY A 151 13.79 14.55 -5.49
C GLY A 151 13.44 13.07 -5.72
N GLY A 152 14.32 12.14 -5.35
CA GLY A 152 14.07 10.71 -5.49
C GLY A 152 13.04 10.18 -4.49
N GLY A 153 11.85 9.86 -4.97
CA GLY A 153 10.76 9.34 -4.14
C GLY A 153 10.91 7.87 -3.73
N LEU A 154 10.07 7.46 -2.78
CA LEU A 154 9.90 6.06 -2.37
C LEU A 154 8.99 5.33 -3.37
N ILE A 155 9.58 4.87 -4.47
CA ILE A 155 8.90 4.24 -5.62
C ILE A 155 9.71 3.06 -6.16
N ARG A 156 9.05 2.11 -6.86
CA ARG A 156 9.71 0.88 -7.34
C ARG A 156 10.91 1.13 -8.27
N SER A 157 10.83 2.18 -9.09
CA SER A 157 11.88 2.60 -10.01
C SER A 157 13.01 3.40 -9.37
N ASN A 158 13.04 3.52 -8.03
CA ASN A 158 14.08 4.27 -7.32
C ASN A 158 14.66 3.52 -6.10
N ILE A 159 14.13 2.35 -5.75
CA ILE A 159 14.52 1.64 -4.52
C ILE A 159 15.23 0.34 -4.85
N VAL A 160 16.39 0.13 -4.24
CA VAL A 160 17.15 -1.13 -4.30
C VAL A 160 17.51 -1.62 -2.90
N PRO A 161 17.77 -2.92 -2.71
CA PRO A 161 18.25 -3.41 -1.43
C PRO A 161 19.75 -3.14 -1.28
N ALA A 162 20.15 -2.48 -0.19
CA ALA A 162 21.55 -2.20 0.10
C ALA A 162 21.91 -2.61 1.52
N CYS A 163 23.13 -3.12 1.74
CA CYS A 163 23.64 -3.27 3.11
C CYS A 163 23.86 -1.89 3.75
N LYS A 164 23.90 -1.84 5.08
CA LYS A 164 24.11 -0.58 5.81
C LYS A 164 25.39 0.14 5.39
N SER A 165 26.48 -0.59 5.16
CA SER A 165 27.76 -0.01 4.75
C SER A 165 27.66 0.70 3.40
N CYS A 166 27.14 0.04 2.36
CA CYS A 166 26.98 0.64 1.03
C CYS A 166 26.01 1.82 1.05
N ASN A 167 24.85 1.70 1.72
CA ASN A 167 23.87 2.79 1.81
C ASN A 167 24.48 4.02 2.53
N CYS A 168 25.18 3.82 3.65
CA CYS A 168 25.86 4.91 4.35
C CYS A 168 27.01 5.53 3.54
N SER A 169 27.76 4.74 2.78
CA SER A 169 28.83 5.23 1.89
C SER A 169 28.27 6.05 0.73
N LYS A 170 27.18 5.58 0.09
CA LYS A 170 26.51 6.32 -0.99
C LYS A 170 25.90 7.61 -0.47
N ARG A 171 25.11 7.55 0.61
CA ARG A 171 24.43 8.70 1.23
C ARG A 171 23.61 9.50 0.21
N GLU A 172 24.07 10.69 -0.13
CA GLU A 172 23.42 11.63 -1.07
C GLU A 172 24.15 11.73 -2.41
N ASN A 173 25.20 10.93 -2.61
CA ASN A 173 25.90 10.88 -3.88
C ASN A 173 25.00 10.23 -4.95
N ASP A 174 25.18 10.72 -6.17
CA ASP A 174 24.58 10.10 -7.34
C ASP A 174 25.12 8.68 -7.54
N PHE A 175 24.22 7.75 -7.87
CA PHE A 175 24.56 6.34 -8.07
C PHE A 175 25.61 6.15 -9.17
N SER A 176 25.46 6.84 -10.30
CA SER A 176 26.35 6.71 -11.47
C SER A 176 27.75 7.28 -11.21
N GLU A 177 27.87 8.20 -10.26
CA GLU A 177 29.17 8.75 -9.85
C GLU A 177 29.82 7.95 -8.72
N TRP A 178 29.03 7.49 -7.75
CA TRP A 178 29.52 6.83 -6.56
C TRP A 178 29.90 5.37 -6.81
N TYR A 179 29.06 4.62 -7.53
CA TYR A 179 29.23 3.17 -7.63
C TYR A 179 30.50 2.74 -8.40
N PRO A 180 30.86 3.38 -9.54
CA PRO A 180 32.09 3.06 -10.25
C PRO A 180 33.38 3.33 -9.46
N LYS A 181 33.31 4.16 -8.41
CA LYS A 181 34.47 4.50 -7.55
C LYS A 181 34.69 3.49 -6.41
N GLN A 182 33.80 2.50 -6.23
CA GLN A 182 33.90 1.54 -5.13
C GLN A 182 34.83 0.38 -5.50
N GLU A 183 35.62 -0.12 -4.55
CA GLU A 183 36.49 -1.29 -4.76
C GLU A 183 35.71 -2.55 -5.18
N PHE A 184 34.45 -2.66 -4.76
CA PHE A 184 33.55 -3.77 -5.09
C PHE A 184 32.68 -3.50 -6.33
N TYR A 185 33.00 -2.49 -7.14
CA TYR A 185 32.26 -2.18 -8.36
C TYR A 185 32.15 -3.41 -9.28
N SER A 186 31.03 -3.49 -10.00
CA SER A 186 30.81 -4.50 -11.04
C SER A 186 29.82 -3.97 -12.06
N GLN A 187 30.26 -3.92 -13.31
CA GLN A 187 29.42 -3.52 -14.44
C GLN A 187 28.18 -4.41 -14.58
N GLU A 188 28.30 -5.71 -14.31
CA GLU A 188 27.15 -6.63 -14.34
C GLU A 188 26.09 -6.26 -13.30
N ARG A 189 26.52 -5.88 -12.08
CA ARG A 189 25.60 -5.46 -11.01
C ARG A 189 24.97 -4.11 -11.31
N GLU A 190 25.75 -3.17 -11.85
CA GLU A 190 25.23 -1.88 -12.33
C GLU A 190 24.14 -2.09 -13.38
N GLN A 191 24.41 -2.89 -14.41
CA GLN A 191 23.43 -3.18 -15.45
C GLN A 191 22.19 -3.88 -14.88
N LYS A 192 22.37 -4.79 -13.91
CA LYS A 192 21.25 -5.43 -13.22
C LYS A 192 20.38 -4.42 -12.46
N ILE A 193 21.00 -3.46 -11.77
CA ILE A 193 20.29 -2.36 -11.08
C ILE A 193 19.51 -1.54 -12.09
N ILE A 194 20.16 -1.05 -13.15
CA ILE A 194 19.53 -0.24 -14.20
C ILE A 194 18.34 -0.97 -14.82
N ASN A 195 18.52 -2.24 -15.20
CA ASN A 195 17.46 -3.06 -15.77
C ASN A 195 16.27 -3.23 -14.82
N TYR A 196 16.54 -3.44 -13.53
CA TYR A 196 15.50 -3.53 -12.50
C TYR A 196 14.72 -2.21 -12.39
N LEU A 197 15.40 -1.06 -12.33
CA LEU A 197 14.77 0.25 -12.20
C LEU A 197 13.92 0.59 -13.43
N ASN A 198 14.47 0.38 -14.63
CA ASN A 198 13.79 0.62 -15.91
C ASN A 198 12.54 -0.25 -16.06
N LYS A 199 12.62 -1.54 -15.71
CA LYS A 199 11.45 -2.43 -15.70
C LYS A 199 10.32 -1.88 -14.81
N ASN A 200 10.66 -1.20 -13.73
CA ASN A 200 9.70 -0.62 -12.79
C ASN A 200 9.27 0.82 -13.16
N MET A 201 9.90 1.47 -14.15
CA MET A 201 9.45 2.73 -14.75
C MET A 201 8.27 2.48 -15.71
N ASN A 202 8.39 1.47 -16.55
CA ASN A 202 7.52 1.24 -17.72
C ASN A 202 6.15 0.60 -17.37
N ILE A 203 5.85 0.39 -16.09
CA ILE A 203 4.57 -0.22 -15.65
C ILE A 203 3.38 0.75 -15.85
N TRP A 204 3.63 2.03 -16.17
CA TRP A 204 2.58 3.04 -16.39
C TRP A 204 2.28 3.35 -17.86
N GLU A 205 3.07 2.84 -18.82
CA GLU A 205 2.82 3.04 -20.25
C GLU A 205 2.02 1.90 -20.91
N ALA A 206 1.89 0.76 -20.23
CA ALA A 206 1.22 -0.43 -20.77
C ALA A 206 -0.30 -0.50 -20.49
N GLU A 207 -0.89 0.52 -19.87
CA GLU A 207 -2.34 0.59 -19.56
C GLU A 207 -3.00 1.92 -20.02
N LEU A 208 -2.44 2.57 -21.04
CA LEU A 208 -3.09 3.64 -21.82
C LEU A 208 -3.35 3.15 -23.25
#